data_AF-A0A523AUB3-F1
#
_entry.id   AF-A0A523AUB3-F1
#
_cell.length_a   1.000
_cell.length_b   1.000
_cell.length_c   1.000
_cell.angle_alpha   90.00
_cell.angle_beta   90.00
_cell.angle_gamma   90.00
#
_symmetry.space_group_name_H-M   'P 1'
#
loop_
_entity.id
_entity.type
_entity.pdbx_description
1 polymer ?
#
loop_
_entity_poly.entity_id
_entity_poly.type
_entity_poly.pdbx_seq_one_letter_code
_entity_poly.pdbx_strand_id
1 'polypeptide(L)'
;MELKQVKAKIKIKGEEKEAWFDTGATLSVMPKELALKFGDYLEYPAEDQFEVVTAKKGAKVRIIGECSVSPEIAGCKIPRTTFKVSEDVEGIIIGLPEIDSWGIVFTPEGPKPKECPIRMALI
;
A
#
# COMPACT_ATOMS: atom_id res chain seq x y z
N MET A 1 10.10 -18.12 -0.23
CA MET A 1 10.08 -16.95 0.66
C MET A 1 8.93 -17.15 1.62
N GLU A 2 9.13 -17.03 2.94
CA GLU A 2 8.01 -17.12 3.90
C GLU A 2 7.11 -15.90 3.73
N LEU A 3 5.79 -16.13 3.60
CA LEU A 3 4.80 -15.07 3.54
C LEU A 3 4.75 -14.37 4.91
N LYS A 4 5.24 -13.13 4.96
CA LYS A 4 5.18 -12.26 6.12
C LYS A 4 4.08 -11.22 5.93
N GLN A 5 3.21 -11.14 6.93
CA GLN A 5 2.19 -10.13 7.08
C GLN A 5 2.38 -9.45 8.45
N VAL A 6 2.66 -8.15 8.45
CA VAL A 6 2.94 -7.37 9.67
C VAL A 6 2.18 -6.04 9.62
N LYS A 7 1.54 -5.65 10.73
CA LYS A 7 0.94 -4.33 10.87
C LYS A 7 1.98 -3.31 11.31
N ALA A 8 1.93 -2.12 10.75
CA ALA A 8 2.69 -0.98 11.22
C ALA A 8 1.98 0.34 10.94
N LYS A 9 2.44 1.39 11.60
CA LYS A 9 1.94 2.75 11.34
C LYS A 9 2.69 3.38 10.18
N ILE A 10 1.93 4.02 9.31
CA ILE A 10 2.42 4.93 8.28
C ILE A 10 1.78 6.29 8.50
N LYS A 11 2.41 7.36 8.01
CA LYS A 11 1.79 8.69 7.97
C LYS A 11 1.46 9.08 6.54
N ILE A 12 0.28 9.65 6.33
CA ILE A 12 -0.11 10.25 5.06
C ILE A 12 -0.63 11.66 5.34
N LYS A 13 -0.06 12.68 4.70
CA LYS A 13 -0.35 14.10 4.97
C LYS A 13 -0.30 14.47 6.47
N GLY A 14 0.61 13.84 7.23
CA GLY A 14 0.80 14.09 8.66
C GLY A 14 -0.12 13.29 9.59
N GLU A 15 -1.11 12.58 9.08
CA GLU A 15 -1.98 11.70 9.88
C GLU A 15 -1.45 10.27 9.93
N GLU A 16 -1.37 9.69 11.12
CA GLU A 16 -1.02 8.28 11.31
C GLU A 16 -2.18 7.34 10.94
N LYS A 17 -1.86 6.29 10.18
CA LYS A 17 -2.77 5.20 9.81
C LYS A 17 -2.05 3.86 9.97
N GLU A 18 -2.83 2.84 10.31
CA GLU A 18 -2.33 1.47 10.32
C GLU A 18 -2.35 0.90 8.90
N ALA A 19 -1.26 0.24 8.52
CA ALA A 19 -1.14 -0.46 7.26
C ALA A 19 -0.60 -1.88 7.48
N TRP A 20 -1.08 -2.79 6.64
CA TRP A 20 -0.58 -4.15 6.54
C TRP A 20 0.54 -4.22 5.51
N PHE A 21 1.74 -4.58 5.94
CA PHE A 21 2.84 -4.93 5.05
C PHE A 21 2.74 -6.43 4.76
N ASP A 22 2.29 -6.75 3.55
CA ASP A 22 1.95 -8.11 3.15
C ASP A 22 2.76 -8.53 1.93
N THR A 23 3.81 -9.32 2.17
CA THR A 23 4.67 -9.87 1.11
C THR A 23 3.95 -10.86 0.19
N GLY A 24 2.73 -11.29 0.54
CA GLY A 24 1.87 -12.11 -0.32
C GLY A 24 0.89 -11.31 -1.17
N ALA A 25 0.72 -10.02 -0.91
CA ALA A 25 -0.15 -9.16 -1.71
C ALA A 25 0.59 -8.69 -2.96
N THR A 26 -0.02 -8.90 -4.13
CA THR A 26 0.55 -8.50 -5.42
C THR A 26 0.27 -7.05 -5.79
N LEU A 27 -0.57 -6.37 -4.99
CA LEU A 27 -0.95 -4.97 -5.16
C LEU A 27 -0.98 -4.29 -3.81
N SER A 28 -0.58 -3.02 -3.80
CA SER A 28 -0.90 -2.12 -2.70
C SER A 28 -2.28 -1.51 -2.91
N VAL A 29 -3.12 -1.60 -1.89
CA VAL A 29 -4.53 -1.20 -1.95
C VAL A 29 -4.87 -0.31 -0.76
N MET A 30 -5.69 0.71 -0.96
CA MET A 30 -6.23 1.53 0.10
C MET A 30 -7.76 1.65 0.03
N PRO A 31 -8.43 1.86 1.19
CA PRO A 31 -9.86 2.13 1.22
C PRO A 31 -10.22 3.42 0.48
N LYS A 32 -11.37 3.43 -0.22
CA LYS A 32 -11.91 4.61 -0.90
C LYS A 32 -12.02 5.84 0.00
N GLU A 33 -12.45 5.65 1.25
CA GLU A 33 -12.55 6.75 2.23
C GLU A 33 -11.21 7.45 2.45
N LEU A 34 -10.12 6.68 2.60
CA LEU A 34 -8.79 7.25 2.77
C LEU A 34 -8.26 7.86 1.47
N ALA A 35 -8.59 7.28 0.31
CA ALA A 35 -8.23 7.84 -0.98
C ALA A 35 -8.84 9.24 -1.19
N LEU A 36 -10.14 9.38 -0.92
CA LEU A 36 -10.87 10.66 -1.00
C LEU A 36 -10.32 11.70 -0.02
N LYS A 37 -9.87 11.25 1.17
CA LYS A 37 -9.32 12.13 2.19
C LYS A 37 -7.90 12.62 1.87
N PHE A 38 -7.03 11.72 1.43
CA PHE A 38 -5.58 11.95 1.51
C PHE A 38 -4.86 12.16 0.19
N GLY A 39 -5.42 11.80 -0.96
CA GLY A 39 -4.66 11.85 -2.20
C GLY A 39 -5.45 12.28 -3.41
N ASP A 40 -4.77 12.18 -4.54
CA ASP A 40 -5.35 12.48 -5.85
C ASP A 40 -6.07 11.21 -6.30
N TYR A 41 -7.28 11.00 -5.77
CA TYR A 41 -8.12 9.86 -6.14
C TYR A 41 -8.62 10.03 -7.58
N LEU A 42 -8.36 9.01 -8.39
CA LEU A 42 -8.90 8.85 -9.72
C LEU A 42 -9.78 7.59 -9.73
N GLU A 43 -11.09 7.78 -9.94
CA GLU A 43 -12.02 6.69 -10.15
C GLU A 43 -11.89 6.15 -11.57
N TYR A 44 -11.88 4.83 -11.72
CA TYR A 44 -11.87 4.19 -13.02
C TYR A 44 -13.28 4.12 -13.63
N PRO A 45 -13.40 4.28 -14.96
CA PRO A 45 -14.60 3.89 -15.69
C PRO A 45 -15.00 2.45 -15.35
N ALA A 46 -16.30 2.14 -15.36
CA ALA A 46 -16.80 0.84 -14.94
C ALA A 46 -16.19 -0.35 -15.72
N GLU A 47 -15.84 -0.16 -16.99
CA GLU A 47 -15.17 -1.14 -17.85
C GLU A 47 -13.71 -1.43 -17.49
N ASP A 48 -13.05 -0.48 -16.82
CA ASP A 48 -11.66 -0.58 -16.36
C ASP A 48 -11.55 -1.06 -14.90
N GLN A 49 -12.67 -1.19 -14.19
CA GLN A 49 -12.70 -1.77 -12.86
C GLN A 49 -12.53 -3.29 -12.93
N PHE A 50 -11.71 -3.84 -12.04
CA PHE A 50 -11.36 -5.25 -12.07
C PHE A 50 -11.34 -5.88 -10.68
N GLU A 51 -11.51 -7.19 -10.61
CA GLU A 51 -11.44 -7.95 -9.37
C GLU A 51 -10.06 -8.59 -9.21
N VAL A 52 -9.56 -8.60 -7.98
CA VAL A 52 -8.33 -9.28 -7.60
C VAL A 52 -8.69 -10.37 -6.61
N VAL A 53 -8.20 -11.59 -6.86
CA VAL A 53 -8.44 -12.73 -5.98
C VAL A 53 -7.40 -12.72 -4.88
N THR A 54 -7.87 -12.70 -3.63
CA THR A 54 -6.98 -12.78 -2.47
C THR A 54 -6.52 -14.21 -2.23
N ALA A 55 -5.28 -14.38 -1.78
CA ALA A 55 -4.72 -15.69 -1.44
C ALA A 55 -5.46 -16.37 -0.26
N LYS A 56 -6.17 -15.59 0.57
CA LYS A 56 -6.91 -16.09 1.74
C LYS A 56 -8.38 -16.29 1.35
N LYS A 57 -8.78 -17.56 1.22
CA LYS A 57 -10.19 -18.01 1.04
C LYS A 57 -10.87 -17.63 -0.29
N GLY A 58 -10.14 -17.17 -1.30
CA GLY A 58 -10.74 -16.81 -2.59
C GLY A 58 -11.68 -15.61 -2.52
N ALA A 59 -11.57 -14.79 -1.46
CA ALA A 59 -12.30 -13.53 -1.37
C ALA A 59 -11.83 -12.62 -2.50
N LYS A 60 -12.77 -11.94 -3.13
CA LYS A 60 -12.51 -11.02 -4.23
C LYS A 60 -12.49 -9.59 -3.68
N VAL A 61 -11.53 -8.82 -4.14
CA VAL A 61 -11.43 -7.37 -3.86
C VAL A 61 -11.61 -6.65 -5.18
N ARG A 62 -12.64 -5.82 -5.28
CA ARG A 62 -12.90 -4.99 -6.45
C ARG A 62 -12.04 -3.75 -6.40
N ILE A 63 -11.26 -3.53 -7.45
CA ILE A 63 -10.48 -2.33 -7.66
C ILE A 63 -11.32 -1.36 -8.49
N ILE A 64 -11.52 -0.16 -7.95
CA ILE A 64 -12.41 0.86 -8.51
C ILE A 64 -11.68 2.11 -9.00
N GLY A 65 -10.37 2.17 -8.78
CA GLY A 65 -9.57 3.34 -9.09
C GLY A 65 -8.16 3.26 -8.52
N GLU A 66 -7.52 4.41 -8.49
CA GLU A 66 -6.19 4.57 -7.91
C GLU A 66 -6.06 5.91 -7.18
N CYS A 67 -5.09 5.99 -6.28
CA CYS A 67 -4.83 7.20 -5.52
C CYS A 67 -3.32 7.36 -5.30
N SER A 68 -2.81 8.52 -5.71
CA SER A 68 -1.42 8.88 -5.45
C SER A 68 -1.26 9.56 -4.10
N VAL A 69 -0.35 9.08 -3.27
CA VAL A 69 0.04 9.71 -2.00
C VAL A 69 1.56 9.63 -1.78
N SER A 70 2.08 10.44 -0.85
CA SER A 70 3.47 10.36 -0.39
C SER A 70 3.47 9.91 1.08
N PRO A 71 3.57 8.60 1.35
CA PRO A 71 3.56 8.10 2.72
C PRO A 71 4.88 8.36 3.42
N GLU A 72 4.86 8.39 4.75
CA GLU A 72 6.04 8.36 5.59
C GLU A 72 6.01 7.09 6.45
N ILE A 73 7.10 6.34 6.45
CA ILE A 73 7.22 5.04 7.13
C ILE A 73 8.42 5.12 8.06
N ALA A 74 8.21 4.92 9.36
CA ALA A 74 9.26 5.03 10.38
C ALA A 74 10.07 6.35 10.30
N GLY A 75 9.39 7.47 10.02
CA GLY A 75 10.03 8.79 9.86
C GLY A 75 10.69 9.03 8.49
N CYS A 76 10.70 8.04 7.61
CA CYS A 76 11.24 8.16 6.27
C CYS A 76 10.16 8.52 5.25
N LYS A 77 10.34 9.63 4.54
CA LYS A 77 9.43 10.05 3.46
C LYS A 77 9.64 9.19 2.22
N ILE A 78 8.55 8.59 1.75
CA ILE A 78 8.50 7.84 0.50
C ILE A 78 8.05 8.81 -0.61
N PRO A 79 8.67 8.76 -1.80
CA PRO A 79 8.21 9.46 -2.99
C PRO A 79 6.75 9.17 -3.29
N ARG A 80 6.13 10.04 -4.09
CA ARG A 80 4.75 9.87 -4.53
C ARG A 80 4.57 8.49 -5.17
N THR A 81 3.63 7.72 -4.66
CA THR A 81 3.35 6.33 -5.06
C THR A 81 1.85 6.15 -5.25
N THR A 82 1.47 5.24 -6.14
CA THR A 82 0.08 5.02 -6.53
C THR A 82 -0.44 3.74 -5.89
N PHE A 83 -1.43 3.87 -5.03
CA PHE A 83 -2.19 2.75 -4.48
C PHE A 83 -3.40 2.48 -5.35
N LYS A 84 -3.78 1.20 -5.50
CA LYS A 84 -5.10 0.86 -6.00
C LYS A 84 -6.16 1.16 -4.93
N VAL A 85 -7.38 1.45 -5.35
CA VAL A 85 -8.46 1.83 -4.44
C VAL A 85 -9.58 0.80 -4.50
N SER A 86 -10.10 0.45 -3.33
CA SER A 86 -11.21 -0.48 -3.18
C SER A 86 -12.19 -0.02 -2.10
N GLU A 87 -13.45 -0.40 -2.24
CA GLU A 87 -14.49 -0.27 -1.19
C GLU A 87 -14.53 -1.53 -0.30
N ASP A 88 -13.89 -2.63 -0.71
CA ASP A 88 -13.98 -3.93 -0.03
C ASP A 88 -12.90 -4.11 1.06
N VAL A 89 -12.00 -3.14 1.23
CA VAL A 89 -10.89 -3.20 2.21
C VAL A 89 -11.07 -2.15 3.30
N GLU A 90 -10.86 -2.56 4.55
CA GLU A 90 -10.96 -1.65 5.71
C GLU A 90 -9.64 -0.94 6.06
N GLY A 91 -8.52 -1.44 5.55
CA GLY A 91 -7.18 -0.93 5.88
C GLY A 91 -6.27 -0.84 4.66
N ILE A 92 -5.19 -0.07 4.82
CA ILE A 92 -4.16 0.05 3.78
C ILE A 92 -3.36 -1.25 3.75
N ILE A 93 -3.20 -1.81 2.56
CA ILE A 93 -2.34 -2.96 2.28
C ILE A 93 -1.17 -2.44 1.44
N ILE A 94 0.04 -2.70 1.91
CA ILE A 94 1.29 -2.46 1.20
C ILE A 94 1.78 -3.82 0.74
N GLY A 95 1.66 -4.05 -0.57
CA GLY A 95 2.03 -5.29 -1.23
C GLY A 95 3.52 -5.38 -1.53
N LEU A 96 3.89 -6.54 -2.06
CA LEU A 96 5.27 -6.88 -2.40
C LEU A 96 5.95 -5.88 -3.35
N PRO A 97 5.29 -5.34 -4.41
CA PRO A 97 5.95 -4.40 -5.32
C PRO A 97 6.49 -3.16 -4.59
N GLU A 98 5.70 -2.58 -3.69
CA GLU A 98 6.10 -1.43 -2.88
C GLU A 98 7.11 -1.80 -1.79
N ILE A 99 6.95 -2.96 -1.14
CA ILE A 99 7.92 -3.47 -0.16
C ILE A 99 9.32 -3.57 -0.79
N ASP A 100 9.40 -4.16 -1.98
CA ASP A 100 10.67 -4.36 -2.69
C ASP A 100 11.21 -3.03 -3.21
N SER A 101 10.38 -2.22 -3.87
CA SER A 101 10.78 -0.92 -4.45
C SER A 101 11.28 0.06 -3.40
N TRP A 102 10.70 0.07 -2.20
CA TRP A 102 11.13 0.94 -1.11
C TRP A 102 12.24 0.34 -0.25
N GLY A 103 12.67 -0.89 -0.54
CA GLY A 103 13.69 -1.61 0.22
C GLY A 103 13.29 -1.80 1.68
N ILE A 104 12.04 -2.16 1.93
CA ILE A 104 11.52 -2.38 3.29
C ILE A 104 12.18 -3.62 3.89
N VAL A 105 12.70 -3.45 5.10
CA VAL A 105 13.18 -4.54 5.96
C VAL A 105 12.28 -4.69 7.17
N PHE A 106 12.00 -5.93 7.55
CA PHE A 106 11.20 -6.25 8.74
C PHE A 106 12.15 -6.43 9.93
N THR A 107 12.10 -5.50 10.89
CA THR A 107 12.85 -5.61 12.15
C THR A 107 11.90 -5.90 13.32
N PRO A 108 12.41 -6.22 14.53
CA PRO A 108 11.57 -6.38 15.72
C PRO A 108 10.73 -5.14 16.07
N GLU A 109 11.16 -3.95 15.64
CA GLU A 109 10.45 -2.68 15.83
C GLU A 109 9.33 -2.46 14.80
N GLY A 110 9.34 -3.24 13.71
CA GLY A 110 8.41 -3.14 12.59
C GLY A 110 9.09 -3.01 11.23
N PRO A 111 8.31 -2.99 10.14
CA PRO A 111 8.79 -2.69 8.80
C PRO A 111 9.30 -1.25 8.71
N LYS A 112 10.50 -1.08 8.15
CA LYS A 112 11.10 0.24 7.86
C LYS A 112 11.93 0.18 6.58
N PRO A 113 12.07 1.29 5.84
CA PRO A 113 13.04 1.35 4.74
C PRO A 113 14.45 1.09 5.24
N LYS A 114 15.24 0.34 4.47
CA LYS A 114 16.66 0.07 4.77
C LYS A 114 17.51 1.34 4.72
N GLU A 115 17.17 2.26 3.83
CA GLU A 115 17.87 3.53 3.62
C GLU A 115 16.86 4.68 3.60
N CYS A 116 17.28 5.85 4.10
CA CYS A 116 16.47 7.08 4.04
C CYS A 116 17.36 8.28 3.67
N PRO A 117 17.09 9.02 2.58
CA PRO A 117 16.00 8.82 1.63
C PRO A 117 16.13 7.48 0.88
N ILE A 118 14.99 6.91 0.46
CA ILE A 118 14.99 5.64 -0.27
C ILE A 118 15.68 5.80 -1.63
N ARG A 119 16.26 4.71 -2.13
CA ARG A 119 16.79 4.62 -3.49
C ARG A 119 15.91 3.67 -4.28
N MET A 120 15.26 4.19 -5.33
CA MET A 120 14.46 3.40 -6.25
C MET A 120 15.34 3.01 -7.45
N ALA A 121 15.25 1.75 -7.87
CA ALA A 121 15.89 1.30 -9.10
C ALA A 121 15.02 1.68 -10.31
N LEU A 122 15.67 2.04 -11.41
CA LEU A 122 15.06 2.06 -12.73
C LEU A 122 15.26 0.66 -13.32
N ILE A 123 14.19 -0.12 -13.45
CA ILE A 123 14.18 -1.43 -14.12
C ILE A 123 13.11 -1.45 -15.20
#